data_AF-A0A955QMY0-F1
#
_entry.id   AF-A0A955QMY0-F1
#
_cell.length_a   1.000
_cell.length_b   1.000
_cell.length_c   1.000
_cell.angle_alpha   90.00
_cell.angle_beta   90.00
_cell.angle_gamma   90.00
#
_symmetry.space_group_name_H-M   'P 1'
#
loop_
_entity.id
_entity.type
_entity.pdbx_description
1 polymer ?
#
loop_
_entity_poly.entity_id
_entity_poly.type
_entity_poly.pdbx_seq_one_letter_code
_entity_poly.pdbx_strand_id
1 'polypeptide(L)'
;DLLTVLKGTGHYPLGAADAISIRDMIGQPARRAGLTISDKLVRTMVKVVGATPGSLPLLAFALQQLFNRRIGDALTEEVYEQELGGLAGAIGLHAEEVEKKIPTVVNVTTEEALSKVFAPLVAMVSEGQPTRKRVRKDAYEAPWRPVVDLLIKERLMQGEEGEQAEGLVSIAHETLFQAWPSLAKWVAENQQDLFTLRQADMQAGEWERHGYDPTYLWLNPARVRAARQAIKNFGKTTSPVLERFLNPAQELITVLERPEVSHQDRFQIGLTILQFGDPRPGVGVKDGIPDIEWIDIPGGKIRLEEVDHVFTVKPFKIAKYPVTNAQFQAFIEDGGYEPDQEWWKGLEHQDLRSSAWQEPNAPRENVSWFEAAAFCRWLSARRNEVIRLPTEWEWQQAATGGNPVNDYPWGTDWDAARCNSGESRLNRTMPVGLYPQGATAQGVMDLAGNVWEWCLNTDENPEQPTSLDVDDSDAPRVLHGGSWLNVAWLLRAADRNRLHPTLGDFNCGFRCAQGAP
;
A
#
# COMPACT_ATOMS: atom_id res chain seq x y z
N ASP A 1 -52.56 20.63 -33.02
CA ASP A 1 -51.84 21.70 -33.72
C ASP A 1 -50.39 21.70 -33.24
N LEU A 2 -49.44 21.35 -34.12
CA LEU A 2 -48.01 21.22 -33.80
C LEU A 2 -47.40 22.56 -33.33
N LEU A 3 -48.01 23.69 -33.70
CA LEU A 3 -47.59 25.03 -33.29
C LEU A 3 -47.88 25.33 -31.81
N THR A 4 -48.86 24.64 -31.19
CA THR A 4 -49.14 24.75 -29.74
C THR A 4 -48.15 23.92 -28.92
N VAL A 5 -47.64 22.81 -29.48
CA VAL A 5 -46.67 21.91 -28.86
C VAL A 5 -45.27 22.55 -28.77
N LEU A 6 -44.87 23.31 -29.79
CA LEU A 6 -43.58 24.02 -29.82
C LEU A 6 -43.49 25.22 -28.83
N LYS A 7 -44.58 25.58 -28.14
CA LYS A 7 -44.66 26.74 -27.23
C LYS A 7 -44.71 26.37 -25.75
N GLY A 8 -44.66 25.08 -25.38
CA GLY A 8 -44.87 24.61 -24.00
C GLY A 8 -43.61 24.11 -23.29
N THR A 9 -43.40 24.59 -22.07
CA THR A 9 -42.40 24.11 -21.10
C THR A 9 -42.81 22.75 -20.51
N GLY A 10 -42.68 21.67 -21.28
CA GLY A 10 -42.96 20.30 -20.85
C GLY A 10 -41.86 19.32 -21.28
N HIS A 11 -41.59 18.31 -20.45
CA HIS A 11 -40.72 17.18 -20.83
C HIS A 11 -41.55 16.12 -21.54
N TYR A 12 -41.20 15.80 -22.79
CA TYR A 12 -41.90 14.81 -23.60
C TYR A 12 -40.95 13.65 -23.92
N PRO A 13 -41.25 12.42 -23.47
CA PRO A 13 -40.45 11.27 -23.84
C PRO A 13 -40.66 10.96 -25.32
N LEU A 14 -39.64 11.21 -26.15
CA LEU A 14 -39.61 10.75 -27.52
C LEU A 14 -39.17 9.28 -27.53
N GLY A 15 -39.92 8.42 -28.22
CA GLY A 15 -39.49 7.05 -28.48
C GLY A 15 -38.23 6.99 -29.35
N ALA A 16 -37.54 5.86 -29.35
CA ALA A 16 -36.42 5.64 -30.27
C ALA A 16 -36.89 5.81 -31.72
N ALA A 17 -36.10 6.52 -32.53
CA ALA A 17 -36.41 6.71 -33.94
C ALA A 17 -36.44 5.35 -34.66
N ASP A 18 -37.56 5.02 -35.30
CA ASP A 18 -37.66 3.81 -36.10
C ASP A 18 -36.92 3.95 -37.44
N ALA A 19 -36.77 2.85 -38.17
CA ALA A 19 -36.02 2.83 -39.44
C ALA A 19 -36.60 3.81 -40.48
N ILE A 20 -37.91 4.04 -40.45
CA ILE A 20 -38.61 4.98 -41.35
C ILE A 20 -38.23 6.41 -40.98
N SER A 21 -38.31 6.74 -39.69
CA SER A 21 -37.93 8.05 -39.15
C SER A 21 -36.47 8.37 -39.45
N ILE A 22 -35.55 7.41 -39.28
CA ILE A 22 -34.13 7.59 -39.60
C ILE A 22 -33.94 7.82 -41.11
N ARG A 23 -34.64 7.08 -41.97
CA ARG A 23 -34.62 7.31 -43.42
C ARG A 23 -35.06 8.73 -43.77
N ASP A 24 -36.12 9.21 -43.14
CA ASP A 24 -36.63 10.57 -43.36
C ASP A 24 -35.68 11.63 -42.80
N MET A 25 -35.07 11.39 -41.64
CA MET A 25 -34.05 12.25 -41.05
C MET A 25 -32.82 12.43 -41.95
N ILE A 26 -32.49 11.44 -42.78
CA ILE A 26 -31.40 11.53 -43.77
C ILE A 26 -31.89 12.17 -45.07
N GLY A 27 -32.96 11.61 -45.66
CA GLY A 27 -33.37 11.92 -47.03
C GLY A 27 -34.12 13.24 -47.19
N GLN A 28 -34.95 13.64 -46.22
CA GLN A 28 -35.75 14.88 -46.33
C GLN A 28 -34.87 16.15 -46.27
N PRO A 29 -33.90 16.28 -45.34
CA PRO A 29 -33.01 17.43 -45.33
C PRO A 29 -32.18 17.55 -46.61
N ALA A 30 -31.64 16.44 -47.13
CA ALA A 30 -30.90 16.42 -48.37
C ALA A 30 -31.73 16.95 -49.55
N ARG A 31 -32.96 16.43 -49.71
CA ARG A 31 -33.90 16.90 -50.76
C ARG A 31 -34.22 18.39 -50.64
N ARG A 32 -34.47 18.88 -49.42
CA ARG A 32 -34.77 20.30 -49.18
C ARG A 32 -33.58 21.21 -49.46
N ALA A 33 -32.36 20.72 -49.24
CA ALA A 33 -31.13 21.44 -49.52
C ALA A 33 -30.69 21.35 -51.00
N GLY A 34 -31.45 20.65 -51.85
CA GLY A 34 -31.09 20.43 -53.26
C GLY A 34 -29.95 19.42 -53.45
N LEU A 35 -29.71 18.54 -52.49
CA LEU A 35 -28.68 17.49 -52.56
C LEU A 35 -29.27 16.18 -53.11
N THR A 36 -28.46 15.46 -53.88
CA THR A 36 -28.79 14.14 -54.40
C THR A 36 -28.16 13.06 -53.52
N ILE A 37 -28.98 12.13 -53.00
CA ILE A 37 -28.52 10.98 -52.21
C ILE A 37 -29.19 9.70 -52.71
N SER A 38 -28.42 8.64 -52.92
CA SER A 38 -28.97 7.38 -53.44
C SER A 38 -29.82 6.67 -52.38
N ASP A 39 -30.88 6.02 -52.82
CA ASP A 39 -31.78 5.25 -51.96
C ASP A 39 -31.05 4.04 -51.33
N LYS A 40 -30.02 3.52 -52.01
CA LYS A 40 -29.12 2.47 -51.51
C LYS A 40 -28.25 2.97 -50.37
N LEU A 41 -27.63 4.16 -50.48
CA LEU A 41 -26.83 4.75 -49.42
C LEU A 41 -27.64 4.96 -48.13
N VAL A 42 -28.85 5.51 -48.26
CA VAL A 42 -29.74 5.72 -47.11
C VAL A 42 -30.09 4.39 -46.44
N ARG A 43 -30.40 3.33 -47.21
CA ARG A 43 -30.66 2.00 -46.65
C ARG A 43 -29.46 1.42 -45.92
N THR A 44 -28.24 1.60 -46.45
CA THR A 44 -27.00 1.16 -45.81
C THR A 44 -26.83 1.84 -44.44
N MET A 45 -26.99 3.16 -44.38
CA MET A 45 -26.90 3.92 -43.12
C MET A 45 -27.97 3.51 -42.10
N VAL A 46 -29.24 3.38 -42.52
CA VAL A 46 -30.34 2.95 -41.66
C VAL A 46 -30.09 1.55 -41.09
N LYS A 47 -29.58 0.61 -41.90
CA LYS A 47 -29.25 -0.75 -41.46
C LYS A 47 -28.18 -0.76 -40.37
N VAL A 48 -27.13 0.06 -40.52
CA VAL A 48 -26.04 0.16 -39.53
C VAL A 48 -26.54 0.78 -38.23
N VAL A 49 -27.34 1.84 -38.32
CA VAL A 49 -27.88 2.54 -37.13
C VAL A 49 -28.86 1.67 -36.35
N GLY A 50 -29.73 0.92 -37.06
CA GLY A 50 -30.69 0.01 -36.44
C GLY A 50 -30.04 -1.18 -35.70
N ALA A 51 -28.81 -1.57 -36.07
CA ALA A 51 -28.09 -2.66 -35.43
C ALA A 51 -27.30 -2.23 -34.17
N THR A 52 -27.02 -0.93 -34.03
CA THR A 52 -26.14 -0.40 -32.98
C THR A 52 -26.89 0.66 -32.15
N PRO A 53 -27.35 0.34 -30.94
CA PRO A 53 -28.00 1.31 -30.06
C PRO A 53 -27.12 2.56 -29.83
N GLY A 54 -27.72 3.75 -29.83
CA GLY A 54 -27.01 5.01 -29.56
C GLY A 54 -26.19 5.59 -30.72
N SER A 55 -26.33 5.07 -31.93
CA SER A 55 -25.55 5.46 -33.13
C SER A 55 -26.05 6.72 -33.87
N LEU A 56 -27.13 7.38 -33.40
CA LEU A 56 -27.65 8.61 -34.00
C LEU A 56 -26.64 9.78 -34.02
N PRO A 57 -25.86 10.05 -32.95
CA PRO A 57 -24.81 11.07 -32.99
C PRO A 57 -23.71 10.72 -34.01
N LEU A 58 -23.35 9.44 -34.11
CA LEU A 58 -22.38 8.96 -35.10
C LEU A 58 -22.91 9.10 -36.53
N LEU A 59 -24.21 8.84 -36.76
CA LEU A 59 -24.87 9.10 -38.03
C LEU A 59 -24.83 10.59 -38.39
N ALA A 60 -25.21 11.46 -37.47
CA ALA A 60 -25.19 12.91 -37.70
C ALA A 60 -23.77 13.38 -38.08
N PHE A 61 -22.75 12.86 -37.40
CA PHE A 61 -21.35 13.14 -37.71
C PHE A 61 -20.96 12.64 -39.12
N ALA A 62 -21.25 11.38 -39.45
CA ALA A 62 -20.93 10.81 -40.76
C ALA A 62 -21.62 11.56 -41.90
N LEU A 63 -22.89 11.97 -41.73
CA LEU A 63 -23.62 12.79 -42.70
C LEU A 63 -22.97 14.17 -42.89
N GLN A 64 -22.50 14.79 -41.81
CA GLN A 64 -21.78 16.07 -41.91
C GLN A 64 -20.47 15.91 -42.69
N GLN A 65 -19.70 14.84 -42.45
CA GLN A 65 -18.47 14.56 -43.18
C GLN A 65 -18.73 14.26 -44.65
N LEU A 66 -19.78 13.50 -44.94
CA LEU A 66 -20.22 13.20 -46.31
C LEU A 66 -20.68 14.48 -47.03
N PHE A 67 -21.38 15.37 -46.34
CA PHE A 67 -21.76 16.68 -46.89
C PHE A 67 -20.54 17.54 -47.21
N ASN A 68 -19.53 17.55 -46.34
CA ASN A 68 -18.32 18.34 -46.54
C ASN A 68 -17.45 17.82 -47.70
N ARG A 69 -17.48 16.50 -47.97
CA ARG A 69 -16.74 15.82 -49.05
C ARG A 69 -17.59 15.52 -50.29
N ARG A 70 -18.77 16.12 -50.39
CA ARG A 70 -19.69 15.90 -51.51
C ARG A 70 -19.06 16.30 -52.85
N ILE A 71 -19.44 15.61 -53.91
CA ILE A 71 -19.04 15.93 -55.28
C ILE A 71 -20.19 16.73 -55.90
N GLY A 72 -20.03 18.05 -55.98
CA GLY A 72 -21.10 18.95 -56.43
C GLY A 72 -22.26 18.99 -55.44
N ASP A 73 -23.42 18.49 -55.86
CA ASP A 73 -24.64 18.32 -55.06
C ASP A 73 -24.88 16.87 -54.62
N ALA A 74 -24.00 15.94 -55.02
CA ALA A 74 -24.18 14.50 -54.79
C ALA A 74 -23.46 14.00 -53.52
N LEU A 75 -24.23 13.34 -52.65
CA LEU A 75 -23.74 12.51 -51.55
C LEU A 75 -23.61 11.08 -52.06
N THR A 76 -22.38 10.62 -52.31
CA THR A 76 -22.13 9.37 -53.04
C THR A 76 -21.79 8.20 -52.12
N GLU A 77 -22.13 6.99 -52.57
CA GLU A 77 -21.74 5.73 -51.91
C GLU A 77 -20.21 5.57 -51.92
N GLU A 78 -19.56 6.00 -52.99
CA GLU A 78 -18.10 5.95 -53.13
C GLU A 78 -17.41 6.75 -52.02
N VAL A 79 -17.82 8.00 -51.78
CA VAL A 79 -17.26 8.80 -50.67
C VAL A 79 -17.59 8.16 -49.32
N TYR A 80 -18.81 7.63 -49.13
CA TYR A 80 -19.17 7.01 -47.86
C TYR A 80 -18.42 5.71 -47.56
N GLU A 81 -18.25 4.82 -48.55
CA GLU A 81 -17.63 3.51 -48.35
C GLU A 81 -16.12 3.55 -48.51
N GLN A 82 -15.60 4.21 -49.54
CA GLN A 82 -14.17 4.18 -49.89
C GLN A 82 -13.36 5.28 -49.22
N GLU A 83 -13.90 6.50 -49.14
CA GLU A 83 -13.18 7.60 -48.50
C GLU A 83 -13.43 7.65 -46.99
N LEU A 84 -14.67 7.51 -46.54
CA LEU A 84 -15.02 7.60 -45.13
C LEU A 84 -14.93 6.25 -44.40
N GLY A 85 -14.97 5.10 -45.09
CA GLY A 85 -14.99 3.80 -44.43
C GLY A 85 -16.28 3.53 -43.63
N GLY A 86 -17.40 4.11 -44.05
CA GLY A 86 -18.70 4.01 -43.39
C GLY A 86 -18.83 4.85 -42.11
N LEU A 87 -19.80 4.51 -41.26
CA LEU A 87 -20.12 5.26 -40.05
C LEU A 87 -18.95 5.30 -39.04
N ALA A 88 -18.33 4.14 -38.80
CA ALA A 88 -17.21 4.01 -37.87
C ALA A 88 -15.91 4.60 -38.47
N GLY A 89 -15.66 4.39 -39.76
CA GLY A 89 -14.47 4.98 -40.40
C GLY A 89 -14.50 6.51 -40.39
N ALA A 90 -15.67 7.13 -40.55
CA ALA A 90 -15.79 8.59 -40.60
C ALA A 90 -15.29 9.26 -39.32
N ILE A 91 -15.63 8.69 -38.15
CA ILE A 91 -15.14 9.21 -36.86
C ILE A 91 -13.66 8.87 -36.63
N GLY A 92 -13.18 7.73 -37.13
CA GLY A 92 -11.76 7.35 -37.08
C GLY A 92 -10.86 8.32 -37.83
N LEU A 93 -11.20 8.64 -39.09
CA LEU A 93 -10.45 9.59 -39.92
C LEU A 93 -10.42 10.98 -39.31
N HIS A 94 -11.55 11.45 -38.78
CA HIS A 94 -11.59 12.73 -38.07
C HIS A 94 -10.73 12.70 -36.81
N ALA A 95 -10.75 11.60 -36.06
CA ALA A 95 -9.89 11.45 -34.88
C ALA A 95 -8.40 11.51 -35.26
N GLU A 96 -7.98 10.88 -36.35
CA GLU A 96 -6.60 10.97 -36.86
C GLU A 96 -6.23 12.38 -37.35
N GLU A 97 -7.17 13.11 -37.97
CA GLU A 97 -6.96 14.53 -38.34
C GLU A 97 -6.79 15.43 -37.11
N VAL A 98 -7.56 15.20 -36.05
CA VAL A 98 -7.45 15.94 -34.79
C VAL A 98 -6.20 15.55 -34.02
N GLU A 99 -5.82 14.27 -34.05
CA GLU A 99 -4.61 13.74 -33.43
C GLU A 99 -3.36 14.49 -33.90
N LYS A 100 -3.27 14.79 -35.20
CA LYS A 100 -2.16 15.58 -35.79
C LYS A 100 -2.07 17.01 -35.24
N LYS A 101 -3.15 17.54 -34.66
CA LYS A 101 -3.17 18.87 -34.02
C LYS A 101 -2.68 18.83 -32.57
N ILE A 102 -2.68 17.67 -31.90
CA ILE A 102 -2.35 17.55 -30.47
C ILE A 102 -0.95 18.11 -30.14
N PRO A 103 0.14 17.77 -30.88
CA PRO A 103 1.47 18.30 -30.59
C PRO A 103 1.61 19.82 -30.72
N THR A 104 0.68 20.47 -31.41
CA THR A 104 0.65 21.94 -31.53
C THR A 104 0.08 22.62 -30.28
N VAL A 105 -0.67 21.87 -29.47
CA VAL A 105 -1.32 22.32 -28.24
C VAL A 105 -0.47 21.97 -27.02
N VAL A 106 0.20 20.82 -27.04
CA VAL A 106 1.09 20.35 -25.98
C VAL A 106 2.42 19.90 -26.58
N ASN A 107 3.54 20.39 -26.05
CA ASN A 107 4.89 20.06 -26.55
C ASN A 107 5.35 18.67 -26.07
N VAL A 108 4.56 17.64 -26.35
CA VAL A 108 4.81 16.23 -26.02
C VAL A 108 4.43 15.34 -27.21
N THR A 109 4.76 14.05 -27.13
CA THR A 109 4.30 13.09 -28.14
C THR A 109 2.79 12.91 -28.03
N THR A 110 2.16 12.63 -29.16
CA THR A 110 0.73 12.29 -29.20
C THR A 110 0.39 11.10 -28.31
N GLU A 111 1.25 10.08 -28.29
CA GLU A 111 1.07 8.88 -27.47
C GLU A 111 1.01 9.21 -25.97
N GLU A 112 1.90 10.10 -25.51
CA GLU A 112 1.88 10.57 -24.13
C GLU A 112 0.60 11.35 -23.82
N ALA A 113 0.20 12.27 -24.71
CA ALA A 113 -1.04 13.03 -24.55
C ALA A 113 -2.28 12.12 -24.53
N LEU A 114 -2.35 11.12 -25.40
CA LEU A 114 -3.43 10.13 -25.40
C LEU A 114 -3.45 9.34 -24.09
N SER A 115 -2.30 8.87 -23.62
CA SER A 115 -2.19 8.11 -22.37
C SER A 115 -2.71 8.91 -21.17
N LYS A 116 -2.28 10.16 -21.02
CA LYS A 116 -2.66 11.03 -19.89
C LYS A 116 -4.13 11.49 -19.95
N VAL A 117 -4.65 11.72 -21.15
CA VAL A 117 -6.02 12.20 -21.33
C VAL A 117 -7.05 11.06 -21.29
N PHE A 118 -6.75 9.90 -21.86
CA PHE A 118 -7.72 8.82 -21.98
C PHE A 118 -7.70 7.83 -20.81
N ALA A 119 -6.59 7.64 -20.09
CA ALA A 119 -6.55 6.74 -18.94
C ALA A 119 -7.63 7.01 -17.87
N PRO A 120 -7.98 8.27 -17.55
CA PRO A 120 -9.10 8.54 -16.64
C PRO A 120 -10.48 8.21 -17.24
N LEU A 121 -10.61 8.25 -18.56
CA LEU A 121 -11.87 8.15 -19.31
C LEU A 121 -12.19 6.73 -19.80
N VAL A 122 -11.26 5.80 -19.72
CA VAL A 122 -11.44 4.42 -20.17
C VAL A 122 -11.47 3.49 -18.96
N ALA A 123 -12.43 2.56 -18.96
CA ALA A 123 -12.46 1.44 -18.04
C ALA A 123 -12.66 0.15 -18.82
N MET A 124 -12.06 -0.95 -18.35
CA MET A 124 -12.33 -2.29 -18.86
C MET A 124 -13.40 -2.95 -17.99
N VAL A 125 -14.53 -3.38 -18.56
CA VAL A 125 -15.56 -4.14 -17.80
C VAL A 125 -15.12 -5.59 -17.62
N SER A 126 -14.65 -6.16 -18.72
CA SER A 126 -14.02 -7.47 -18.84
C SER A 126 -12.83 -7.32 -19.79
N GLU A 127 -12.04 -8.38 -19.95
CA GLU A 127 -11.05 -8.45 -21.02
C GLU A 127 -11.71 -8.12 -22.38
N GLY A 128 -11.12 -7.18 -23.11
CA GLY A 128 -11.56 -6.77 -24.46
C GLY A 128 -12.77 -5.84 -24.57
N GLN A 129 -13.44 -5.44 -23.48
CA GLN A 129 -14.59 -4.52 -23.54
C GLN A 129 -14.30 -3.18 -22.84
N PRO A 130 -13.74 -2.19 -23.57
CA PRO A 130 -13.57 -0.84 -23.06
C PRO A 130 -14.92 -0.12 -23.01
N THR A 131 -15.14 0.59 -21.91
CA THR A 131 -16.29 1.49 -21.73
C THR A 131 -15.81 2.87 -21.31
N ARG A 132 -16.62 3.88 -21.59
CA ARG A 132 -16.32 5.26 -21.20
C ARG A 132 -16.65 5.52 -19.73
N LYS A 133 -15.77 6.26 -19.04
CA LYS A 133 -16.00 6.86 -17.73
C LYS A 133 -16.28 8.36 -17.87
N ARG A 134 -16.86 8.92 -16.80
CA ARG A 134 -17.00 10.35 -16.60
C ARG A 134 -15.95 10.84 -15.63
N VAL A 135 -15.30 11.95 -15.96
CA VAL A 135 -14.24 12.55 -15.14
C VAL A 135 -14.47 14.05 -15.10
N ARG A 136 -14.18 14.69 -13.96
CA ARG A 136 -14.23 16.15 -13.89
C ARG A 136 -13.07 16.76 -14.69
N LYS A 137 -13.36 17.78 -15.48
CA LYS A 137 -12.34 18.47 -16.29
C LYS A 137 -11.24 19.11 -15.43
N ASP A 138 -11.59 19.57 -14.23
CA ASP A 138 -10.64 20.16 -13.28
C ASP A 138 -9.64 19.16 -12.67
N ALA A 139 -9.94 17.85 -12.72
CA ALA A 139 -9.03 16.79 -12.28
C ALA A 139 -7.82 16.60 -13.20
N TYR A 140 -7.87 17.10 -14.44
CA TYR A 140 -6.72 17.10 -15.33
C TYR A 140 -5.71 18.16 -14.91
N GLU A 141 -4.42 17.79 -14.92
CA GLU A 141 -3.32 18.73 -14.73
C GLU A 141 -3.33 19.81 -15.82
N ALA A 142 -2.77 20.99 -15.50
CA ALA A 142 -2.78 22.16 -16.37
C ALA A 142 -2.31 21.90 -17.82
N PRO A 143 -1.26 21.08 -18.08
CA PRO A 143 -0.81 20.79 -19.44
C PRO A 143 -1.85 20.06 -20.30
N TRP A 144 -2.71 19.24 -19.69
CA TRP A 144 -3.63 18.35 -20.41
C TRP A 144 -5.00 18.98 -20.68
N ARG A 145 -5.39 20.01 -19.92
CA ARG A 145 -6.67 20.72 -20.11
C ARG A 145 -6.85 21.28 -21.53
N PRO A 146 -5.85 21.91 -22.18
CA PRO A 146 -5.95 22.34 -23.56
C PRO A 146 -6.21 21.21 -24.57
N VAL A 147 -5.68 20.00 -24.33
CA VAL A 147 -5.96 18.82 -25.16
C VAL A 147 -7.41 18.38 -25.00
N VAL A 148 -7.90 18.34 -23.76
CA VAL A 148 -9.31 18.06 -23.47
C VAL A 148 -10.22 19.09 -24.16
N ASP A 149 -9.86 20.37 -24.13
CA ASP A 149 -10.59 21.44 -24.82
C ASP A 149 -10.63 21.27 -26.33
N LEU A 150 -9.50 20.88 -26.95
CA LEU A 150 -9.45 20.54 -28.37
C LEU A 150 -10.39 19.37 -28.70
N LEU A 151 -10.36 18.30 -27.90
CA LEU A 151 -11.16 17.09 -28.15
C LEU A 151 -12.67 17.36 -27.95
N ILE A 152 -13.05 18.24 -27.02
CA ILE A 152 -14.43 18.71 -26.88
C ILE A 152 -14.84 19.56 -28.08
N LYS A 153 -14.01 20.54 -28.46
CA LYS A 153 -14.26 21.42 -29.61
C LYS A 153 -14.47 20.62 -30.90
N GLU A 154 -13.66 19.59 -31.09
CA GLU A 154 -13.68 18.69 -32.25
C GLU A 154 -14.67 17.52 -32.08
N ARG A 155 -15.48 17.50 -31.02
CA ARG A 155 -16.56 16.52 -30.73
C ARG A 155 -16.11 15.06 -30.58
N LEU A 156 -14.86 14.83 -30.23
CA LEU A 156 -14.36 13.51 -29.81
C LEU A 156 -14.62 13.24 -28.32
N MET A 157 -14.81 14.31 -27.55
CA MET A 157 -15.32 14.29 -26.19
C MET A 157 -16.57 15.16 -26.07
N GLN A 158 -17.37 14.86 -25.05
CA GLN A 158 -18.52 15.67 -24.67
C GLN A 158 -18.30 16.22 -23.26
N GLY A 159 -18.59 17.51 -23.09
CA GLY A 159 -18.92 18.05 -21.77
C GLY A 159 -20.39 17.73 -21.47
N GLU A 160 -20.71 17.34 -20.24
CA GLU A 160 -22.11 17.14 -19.86
C GLU A 160 -22.72 18.46 -19.33
N GLU A 161 -23.95 18.75 -19.77
CA GLU A 161 -24.73 19.91 -19.36
C GLU A 161 -25.82 19.47 -18.36
N GLY A 162 -25.89 20.14 -17.20
CA GLY A 162 -26.90 19.92 -16.16
C GLY A 162 -26.38 20.23 -14.75
N GLU A 163 -27.24 20.66 -13.82
CA GLU A 163 -26.87 21.11 -12.46
C GLU A 163 -26.03 20.08 -11.66
N GLN A 164 -26.19 18.78 -11.93
CA GLN A 164 -25.42 17.70 -11.28
C GLN A 164 -24.23 17.17 -12.09
N ALA A 165 -24.09 17.57 -13.36
CA ALA A 165 -23.08 17.07 -14.28
C ALA A 165 -22.12 18.17 -14.79
N GLU A 166 -22.28 19.39 -14.28
CA GLU A 166 -21.50 20.56 -14.68
C GLU A 166 -19.99 20.33 -14.50
N GLY A 167 -19.24 20.45 -15.60
CA GLY A 167 -17.79 20.26 -15.61
C GLY A 167 -17.31 18.80 -15.75
N LEU A 168 -18.21 17.83 -15.93
CA LEU A 168 -17.84 16.46 -16.30
C LEU A 168 -17.56 16.34 -17.80
N VAL A 169 -16.56 15.53 -18.14
CA VAL A 169 -16.18 15.18 -19.51
C VAL A 169 -16.18 13.67 -19.69
N SER A 170 -16.60 13.22 -20.88
CA SER A 170 -16.54 11.82 -21.31
C SER A 170 -16.23 11.69 -22.80
N ILE A 171 -15.82 10.50 -23.22
CA ILE A 171 -15.66 10.18 -24.65
C ILE A 171 -17.03 10.24 -25.33
N ALA A 172 -17.09 10.88 -26.50
CA ALA A 172 -18.36 11.12 -27.20
C ALA A 172 -19.05 9.81 -27.60
N HIS A 173 -18.29 8.82 -28.09
CA HIS A 173 -18.83 7.53 -28.49
C HIS A 173 -17.83 6.38 -28.28
N GLU A 174 -18.29 5.22 -27.82
CA GLU A 174 -17.43 4.04 -27.56
C GLU A 174 -16.82 3.43 -28.83
N THR A 175 -17.41 3.72 -30.01
CA THR A 175 -16.84 3.35 -31.31
C THR A 175 -15.44 3.91 -31.52
N LEU A 176 -15.06 4.99 -30.84
CA LEU A 176 -13.70 5.53 -30.87
C LEU A 176 -12.64 4.51 -30.40
N PHE A 177 -12.99 3.59 -29.50
CA PHE A 177 -12.06 2.55 -29.04
C PHE A 177 -11.67 1.54 -30.13
N GLN A 178 -12.42 1.48 -31.22
CA GLN A 178 -12.15 0.60 -32.36
C GLN A 178 -11.77 1.38 -33.61
N ALA A 179 -12.43 2.51 -33.85
CA ALA A 179 -12.28 3.29 -35.07
C ALA A 179 -11.06 4.22 -35.09
N TRP A 180 -10.53 4.61 -33.93
CA TRP A 180 -9.33 5.44 -33.83
C TRP A 180 -8.09 4.56 -33.62
N PRO A 181 -7.22 4.37 -34.63
CA PRO A 181 -6.14 3.38 -34.57
C PRO A 181 -5.17 3.56 -33.40
N SER A 182 -4.70 4.79 -33.15
CA SER A 182 -3.79 5.08 -32.04
C SER A 182 -4.42 4.79 -30.66
N LEU A 183 -5.68 5.19 -30.48
CA LEU A 183 -6.41 4.91 -29.24
C LEU A 183 -6.69 3.40 -29.07
N ALA A 184 -7.10 2.72 -30.14
CA ALA A 184 -7.37 1.28 -30.13
C ALA A 184 -6.11 0.48 -29.76
N LYS A 185 -4.97 0.84 -30.36
CA LYS A 185 -3.66 0.27 -30.04
C LYS A 185 -3.31 0.51 -28.57
N TRP A 186 -3.43 1.75 -28.10
CA TRP A 186 -3.11 2.11 -26.72
C TRP A 186 -4.01 1.35 -25.71
N VAL A 187 -5.33 1.25 -25.96
CA VAL A 187 -6.24 0.48 -25.11
C VAL A 187 -5.84 -1.00 -25.06
N ALA A 188 -5.47 -1.60 -26.21
CA ALA A 188 -5.04 -2.99 -26.28
C ALA A 188 -3.74 -3.25 -25.48
N GLU A 189 -2.78 -2.33 -25.57
CA GLU A 189 -1.51 -2.41 -24.83
C GLU A 189 -1.68 -2.20 -23.32
N ASN A 190 -2.72 -1.46 -22.91
CA ASN A 190 -2.94 -1.06 -21.51
C ASN A 190 -4.15 -1.74 -20.84
N GLN A 191 -4.75 -2.74 -21.48
CA GLN A 191 -5.99 -3.39 -21.02
C GLN A 191 -5.88 -3.92 -19.58
N GLN A 192 -4.74 -4.53 -19.22
CA GLN A 192 -4.52 -5.14 -17.91
C GLN A 192 -4.41 -4.07 -16.81
N ASP A 193 -3.71 -2.98 -17.08
CA ASP A 193 -3.55 -1.87 -16.15
C ASP A 193 -4.90 -1.16 -15.92
N LEU A 194 -5.65 -0.89 -16.99
CA LEU A 194 -6.99 -0.30 -16.91
C LEU A 194 -7.97 -1.19 -16.12
N PHE A 195 -7.92 -2.51 -16.34
CA PHE A 195 -8.74 -3.46 -15.59
C PHE A 195 -8.35 -3.50 -14.11
N THR A 196 -7.06 -3.59 -13.81
CA THR A 196 -6.53 -3.63 -12.44
C THR A 196 -6.94 -2.38 -11.66
N LEU A 197 -6.83 -1.19 -12.28
CA LEU A 197 -7.24 0.07 -11.67
C LEU A 197 -8.73 0.14 -11.40
N ARG A 198 -9.57 -0.32 -12.33
CA ARG A 198 -11.02 -0.35 -12.11
C ARG A 198 -11.38 -1.24 -10.94
N GLN A 199 -10.75 -2.42 -10.86
CA GLN A 199 -10.98 -3.32 -9.73
C GLN A 199 -10.53 -2.70 -8.40
N ALA A 200 -9.38 -2.02 -8.38
CA ALA A 200 -8.88 -1.35 -7.20
C ALA A 200 -9.83 -0.23 -6.75
N ASP A 201 -10.27 0.64 -7.67
CA ASP A 201 -11.24 1.71 -7.40
C ASP A 201 -12.54 1.12 -6.80
N MET A 202 -13.08 0.06 -7.42
CA MET A 202 -14.34 -0.56 -7.01
C MET A 202 -14.24 -1.20 -5.63
N GLN A 203 -13.18 -1.97 -5.37
CA GLN A 203 -13.00 -2.67 -4.09
C GLN A 203 -12.61 -1.71 -2.96
N ALA A 204 -11.88 -0.63 -3.25
CA ALA A 204 -11.65 0.45 -2.30
C ALA A 204 -12.98 1.12 -1.89
N GLY A 205 -13.88 1.38 -2.84
CA GLY A 205 -15.21 1.91 -2.56
C GLY A 205 -16.16 0.92 -1.85
N GLU A 206 -15.97 -0.39 -2.02
CA GLU A 206 -16.65 -1.41 -1.21
C GLU A 206 -16.12 -1.45 0.21
N TRP A 207 -14.79 -1.43 0.38
CA TRP A 207 -14.12 -1.40 1.67
C TRP A 207 -14.57 -0.20 2.52
N GLU A 208 -14.64 1.00 1.94
CA GLU A 208 -15.17 2.20 2.61
C GLU A 208 -16.63 2.03 3.04
N ARG A 209 -17.49 1.51 2.15
CA ARG A 209 -18.92 1.28 2.46
C ARG A 209 -19.15 0.28 3.58
N HIS A 210 -18.19 -0.63 3.82
CA HIS A 210 -18.21 -1.60 4.92
C HIS A 210 -17.39 -1.14 6.13
N GLY A 211 -17.15 0.17 6.28
CA GLY A 211 -16.51 0.72 7.47
C GLY A 211 -15.03 0.38 7.60
N TYR A 212 -14.34 0.18 6.47
CA TYR A 212 -12.93 -0.16 6.39
C TYR A 212 -12.57 -1.53 7.03
N ASP A 213 -13.47 -2.51 6.95
CA ASP A 213 -13.21 -3.88 7.41
C ASP A 213 -11.99 -4.50 6.70
N PRO A 214 -10.94 -4.95 7.45
CA PRO A 214 -9.72 -5.52 6.88
C PRO A 214 -9.93 -6.73 5.96
N THR A 215 -11.05 -7.45 6.08
CA THR A 215 -11.36 -8.62 5.23
C THR A 215 -11.56 -8.26 3.75
N TYR A 216 -11.82 -6.99 3.43
CA TYR A 216 -11.94 -6.49 2.06
C TYR A 216 -10.61 -6.04 1.45
N LEU A 217 -9.53 -5.94 2.24
CA LEU A 217 -8.23 -5.46 1.78
C LEU A 217 -7.57 -6.43 0.79
N TRP A 218 -6.75 -5.88 -0.11
CA TRP A 218 -5.87 -6.69 -0.94
C TRP A 218 -4.65 -7.14 -0.16
N LEU A 219 -4.72 -8.36 0.37
CA LEU A 219 -3.58 -8.94 1.10
C LEU A 219 -2.54 -9.60 0.18
N ASN A 220 -2.78 -9.66 -1.13
CA ASN A 220 -1.81 -10.17 -2.11
C ASN A 220 -0.89 -9.03 -2.60
N PRO A 221 0.42 -9.06 -2.30
CA PRO A 221 1.35 -8.00 -2.69
C PRO A 221 1.48 -7.79 -4.19
N ALA A 222 1.36 -8.84 -5.01
CA ALA A 222 1.46 -8.72 -6.46
C ALA A 222 0.32 -7.88 -7.03
N ARG A 223 -0.89 -8.03 -6.48
CA ARG A 223 -2.08 -7.29 -6.90
C ARG A 223 -1.96 -5.80 -6.54
N VAL A 224 -1.47 -5.49 -5.34
CA VAL A 224 -1.21 -4.11 -4.89
C VAL A 224 -0.10 -3.47 -5.73
N ARG A 225 1.00 -4.18 -6.01
CA ARG A 225 2.09 -3.69 -6.87
C ARG A 225 1.60 -3.39 -8.28
N ALA A 226 0.80 -4.28 -8.87
CA ALA A 226 0.23 -4.07 -10.20
C ALA A 226 -0.63 -2.79 -10.25
N ALA A 227 -1.51 -2.59 -9.26
CA ALA A 227 -2.32 -1.37 -9.19
C ALA A 227 -1.47 -0.10 -9.00
N ARG A 228 -0.48 -0.13 -8.08
CA ARG A 228 0.44 1.01 -7.87
C ARG A 228 1.25 1.33 -9.14
N GLN A 229 1.71 0.31 -9.86
CA GLN A 229 2.42 0.49 -11.13
C GLN A 229 1.51 1.10 -12.20
N ALA A 230 0.27 0.62 -12.33
CA ALA A 230 -0.71 1.18 -13.25
C ALA A 230 -1.03 2.65 -12.93
N ILE A 231 -1.16 3.01 -11.64
CA ILE A 231 -1.32 4.41 -11.20
C ILE A 231 -0.14 5.27 -11.69
N LYS A 232 1.09 4.78 -11.50
CA LYS A 232 2.32 5.47 -11.90
C LYS A 232 2.41 5.62 -13.42
N ASN A 233 2.11 4.57 -14.18
CA ASN A 233 2.12 4.57 -15.65
C ASN A 233 1.21 5.68 -16.20
N PHE A 234 -0.01 5.78 -15.69
CA PHE A 234 -0.97 6.79 -16.15
C PHE A 234 -0.80 8.16 -15.49
N GLY A 235 -0.02 8.29 -14.42
CA GLY A 235 0.04 9.52 -13.62
C GLY A 235 -1.33 9.90 -13.06
N LYS A 236 -2.13 8.90 -12.67
CA LYS A 236 -3.49 9.09 -12.19
C LYS A 236 -3.45 9.63 -10.75
N THR A 237 -4.17 10.72 -10.48
CA THR A 237 -4.44 11.14 -9.10
C THR A 237 -5.36 10.12 -8.42
N THR A 238 -4.95 9.61 -7.27
CA THR A 238 -5.71 8.63 -6.49
C THR A 238 -6.65 9.33 -5.50
N SER A 239 -7.79 8.71 -5.20
CA SER A 239 -8.59 9.14 -4.06
C SER A 239 -7.90 8.74 -2.74
N PRO A 240 -8.15 9.46 -1.63
CA PRO A 240 -7.60 9.09 -0.32
C PRO A 240 -7.96 7.64 0.09
N VAL A 241 -9.16 7.19 -0.29
CA VAL A 241 -9.64 5.82 -0.02
C VAL A 241 -8.81 4.79 -0.78
N LEU A 242 -8.55 5.02 -2.07
CA LEU A 242 -7.72 4.12 -2.87
C LEU A 242 -6.28 4.08 -2.37
N GLU A 243 -5.73 5.24 -1.99
CA GLU A 243 -4.37 5.34 -1.47
C GLU A 243 -4.20 4.48 -0.20
N ARG A 244 -5.14 4.61 0.75
CA ARG A 244 -5.19 3.76 1.96
C ARG A 244 -5.40 2.28 1.62
N PHE A 245 -6.34 1.98 0.73
CA PHE A 245 -6.65 0.60 0.32
C PHE A 245 -5.44 -0.12 -0.30
N LEU A 246 -4.65 0.61 -1.08
CA LEU A 246 -3.41 0.11 -1.65
C LEU A 246 -2.24 0.13 -0.66
N ASN A 247 -2.45 0.47 0.61
CA ASN A 247 -1.47 0.36 1.70
C ASN A 247 -1.97 -0.57 2.82
N PRO A 248 -2.23 -1.86 2.51
CA PRO A 248 -2.86 -2.78 3.45
C PRO A 248 -2.03 -3.02 4.72
N ALA A 249 -0.69 -3.01 4.64
CA ALA A 249 0.16 -3.19 5.81
C ALA A 249 -0.10 -2.12 6.87
N GLN A 250 -0.26 -0.85 6.48
CA GLN A 250 -0.55 0.25 7.41
C GLN A 250 -1.94 0.12 8.05
N GLU A 251 -2.92 -0.35 7.28
CA GLU A 251 -4.27 -0.59 7.79
C GLU A 251 -4.28 -1.76 8.80
N LEU A 252 -3.54 -2.84 8.52
CA LEU A 252 -3.40 -3.96 9.46
C LEU A 252 -2.66 -3.58 10.74
N ILE A 253 -1.65 -2.69 10.67
CA ILE A 253 -1.00 -2.14 11.87
C ILE A 253 -2.03 -1.40 12.73
N THR A 254 -2.91 -0.62 12.11
CA THR A 254 -3.98 0.10 12.82
C THR A 254 -4.98 -0.85 13.49
N VAL A 255 -5.18 -2.05 12.95
CA VAL A 255 -6.02 -3.07 13.58
C VAL A 255 -5.44 -3.54 14.91
N LEU A 256 -4.10 -3.63 15.04
CA LEU A 256 -3.45 -4.09 16.28
C LEU A 256 -3.70 -3.19 17.50
N GLU A 257 -4.09 -1.93 17.28
CA GLU A 257 -4.49 -0.98 18.31
C GLU A 257 -5.80 -1.35 19.00
N ARG A 258 -6.57 -2.27 18.42
CA ARG A 258 -7.82 -2.77 18.99
C ARG A 258 -7.52 -3.86 20.03
N PRO A 259 -8.00 -3.74 21.27
CA PRO A 259 -7.73 -4.72 22.33
C PRO A 259 -8.34 -6.10 22.06
N GLU A 260 -9.42 -6.18 21.28
CA GLU A 260 -10.15 -7.41 20.98
C GLU A 260 -9.47 -8.34 19.96
N VAL A 261 -8.35 -7.92 19.34
CA VAL A 261 -7.66 -8.74 18.34
C VAL A 261 -7.02 -9.95 19.03
N SER A 262 -7.42 -11.15 18.56
CA SER A 262 -6.93 -12.42 19.09
C SER A 262 -5.43 -12.62 18.85
N HIS A 263 -4.80 -13.50 19.63
CA HIS A 263 -3.40 -13.89 19.42
C HIS A 263 -3.14 -14.42 18.00
N GLN A 264 -4.07 -15.21 17.47
CA GLN A 264 -3.99 -15.81 16.14
C GLN A 264 -4.09 -14.73 15.05
N ASP A 265 -5.00 -13.77 15.20
CA ASP A 265 -5.16 -12.68 14.25
C ASP A 265 -3.95 -11.73 14.29
N ARG A 266 -3.41 -11.43 15.48
CA ARG A 266 -2.15 -10.65 15.62
C ARG A 266 -1.01 -11.34 14.90
N PHE A 267 -0.85 -12.65 15.12
CA PHE A 267 0.18 -13.43 14.45
C PHE A 267 0.01 -13.42 12.92
N GLN A 268 -1.21 -13.64 12.44
CA GLN A 268 -1.51 -13.59 11.00
C GLN A 268 -1.26 -12.20 10.40
N ILE A 269 -1.61 -11.13 11.11
CA ILE A 269 -1.30 -9.74 10.73
C ILE A 269 0.21 -9.56 10.58
N GLY A 270 1.01 -10.03 11.55
CA GLY A 270 2.47 -9.94 11.49
C GLY A 270 3.07 -10.65 10.27
N LEU A 271 2.56 -11.84 9.93
CA LEU A 271 2.97 -12.56 8.72
C LEU A 271 2.53 -11.85 7.45
N THR A 272 1.35 -11.24 7.43
CA THR A 272 0.83 -10.54 6.26
C THR A 272 1.59 -9.23 6.01
N ILE A 273 1.87 -8.45 7.05
CA ILE A 273 2.66 -7.21 6.96
C ILE A 273 4.06 -7.50 6.39
N LEU A 274 4.69 -8.60 6.81
CA LEU A 274 5.99 -9.02 6.30
C LEU A 274 6.02 -9.18 4.77
N GLN A 275 4.92 -9.62 4.15
CA GLN A 275 4.84 -9.79 2.68
C GLN A 275 4.91 -8.46 1.92
N PHE A 276 4.72 -7.34 2.60
CA PHE A 276 4.82 -5.98 2.05
C PHE A 276 6.14 -5.28 2.41
N GLY A 277 7.03 -5.94 3.16
CA GLY A 277 8.20 -5.33 3.79
C GLY A 277 7.75 -4.54 5.02
N ASP A 278 7.85 -5.15 6.20
CA ASP A 278 7.30 -4.62 7.47
C ASP A 278 7.68 -3.14 7.65
N PRO A 279 6.70 -2.21 7.56
CA PRO A 279 7.00 -0.78 7.49
C PRO A 279 7.15 -0.16 8.88
N ARG A 280 7.01 -0.95 9.96
CA ARG A 280 7.11 -0.45 11.32
C ARG A 280 8.56 -0.03 11.60
N PRO A 281 8.79 1.20 12.12
CA PRO A 281 10.11 1.62 12.54
C PRO A 281 10.68 0.66 13.57
N GLY A 282 11.99 0.44 13.58
CA GLY A 282 12.64 -0.38 14.61
C GLY A 282 12.60 -1.90 14.38
N VAL A 283 11.94 -2.38 13.33
CA VAL A 283 11.80 -3.83 13.04
C VAL A 283 12.83 -4.34 12.02
N GLY A 284 13.16 -3.52 11.03
CA GLY A 284 13.95 -3.91 9.87
C GLY A 284 15.39 -3.42 9.89
N VAL A 285 15.95 -3.31 8.68
CA VAL A 285 17.32 -2.86 8.40
C VAL A 285 17.25 -1.70 7.41
N LYS A 286 18.08 -0.68 7.60
CA LYS A 286 18.22 0.47 6.71
C LYS A 286 19.69 0.62 6.32
N ASP A 287 19.94 0.65 5.01
CA ASP A 287 21.30 0.79 4.44
C ASP A 287 22.29 -0.28 4.98
N GLY A 288 21.81 -1.51 5.21
CA GLY A 288 22.60 -2.63 5.75
C GLY A 288 22.85 -2.58 7.27
N ILE A 289 22.28 -1.60 7.98
CA ILE A 289 22.43 -1.45 9.43
C ILE A 289 21.05 -1.61 10.10
N PRO A 290 20.96 -2.29 11.27
CA PRO A 290 19.72 -2.36 12.05
C PRO A 290 19.07 -0.99 12.27
N ASP A 291 17.81 -0.88 11.84
CA ASP A 291 16.96 0.25 12.18
C ASP A 291 16.43 0.02 13.60
N ILE A 292 16.97 0.74 14.59
CA ILE A 292 16.55 0.64 16.00
C ILE A 292 15.71 1.86 16.36
N GLU A 293 14.46 1.64 16.76
CA GLU A 293 13.63 2.67 17.38
C GLU A 293 13.99 2.75 18.87
N TRP A 294 14.70 3.82 19.25
CA TRP A 294 15.15 4.05 20.63
C TRP A 294 14.08 4.79 21.44
N ILE A 295 13.75 4.27 22.63
CA ILE A 295 12.83 4.88 23.58
C ILE A 295 13.63 5.48 24.75
N ASP A 296 13.39 6.76 25.05
CA ASP A 296 14.00 7.44 26.21
C ASP A 296 13.35 6.97 27.51
N ILE A 297 14.18 6.43 28.41
CA ILE A 297 13.77 5.96 29.73
C ILE A 297 14.25 6.93 30.80
N PRO A 298 13.35 7.53 31.58
CA PRO A 298 13.74 8.34 32.72
C PRO A 298 14.55 7.51 33.73
N GLY A 299 15.58 8.14 34.29
CA GLY A 299 16.30 7.58 35.42
C GLY A 299 15.40 7.40 36.65
N GLY A 300 15.83 6.56 37.58
CA GLY A 300 15.01 6.15 38.71
C GLY A 300 15.79 5.41 39.78
N LYS A 301 15.05 4.74 40.66
CA LYS A 301 15.59 3.90 41.73
C LYS A 301 14.93 2.54 41.68
N ILE A 302 15.73 1.50 41.52
CA ILE A 302 15.26 0.12 41.39
C ILE A 302 15.76 -0.71 42.57
N ARG A 303 14.88 -1.54 43.11
CA ARG A 303 15.22 -2.59 44.08
C ARG A 303 14.86 -3.92 43.45
N LEU A 304 15.86 -4.76 43.22
CA LEU A 304 15.66 -6.11 42.71
C LEU A 304 15.12 -7.01 43.84
N GLU A 305 14.22 -7.94 43.51
CA GLU A 305 13.82 -9.01 44.44
C GLU A 305 15.09 -9.84 44.71
N GLU A 306 15.48 -10.04 45.98
CA GLU A 306 16.71 -10.73 46.43
C GLU A 306 18.00 -9.89 46.55
N VAL A 307 17.96 -8.57 46.31
CA VAL A 307 19.10 -7.67 46.55
C VAL A 307 18.78 -6.62 47.61
N ASP A 308 19.61 -6.54 48.65
CA ASP A 308 19.37 -5.71 49.86
C ASP A 308 19.64 -4.20 49.66
N HIS A 309 20.02 -3.76 48.46
CA HIS A 309 20.28 -2.34 48.17
C HIS A 309 19.44 -1.82 47.00
N VAL A 310 19.53 -0.51 46.76
CA VAL A 310 18.77 0.20 45.72
C VAL A 310 19.73 0.71 44.66
N PHE A 311 19.50 0.33 43.42
CA PHE A 311 20.22 0.79 42.24
C PHE A 311 19.74 2.17 41.82
N THR A 312 20.67 3.09 41.55
CA THR A 312 20.35 4.38 40.95
C THR A 312 20.52 4.28 39.44
N VAL A 313 19.41 4.40 38.71
CA VAL A 313 19.39 4.29 37.24
C VAL A 313 19.47 5.69 36.66
N LYS A 314 20.46 5.96 35.81
CA LYS A 314 20.53 7.22 35.04
C LYS A 314 19.54 7.17 33.87
N PRO A 315 19.13 8.31 33.30
CA PRO A 315 18.41 8.30 32.04
C PRO A 315 19.22 7.60 30.95
N PHE A 316 18.58 6.72 30.20
CA PHE A 316 19.19 5.93 29.12
C PHE A 316 18.16 5.70 28.02
N LYS A 317 18.57 5.09 26.92
CA LYS A 317 17.65 4.67 25.86
C LYS A 317 17.63 3.17 25.73
N ILE A 318 16.48 2.61 25.41
CA ILE A 318 16.33 1.18 25.16
C ILE A 318 15.61 0.95 23.83
N ALA A 319 16.01 -0.09 23.10
CA ALA A 319 15.32 -0.49 21.88
C ALA A 319 13.86 -0.79 22.20
N LYS A 320 12.93 -0.32 21.35
CA LYS A 320 11.50 -0.54 21.51
C LYS A 320 11.14 -2.02 21.52
N TYR A 321 11.80 -2.82 20.68
CA TYR A 321 11.58 -4.25 20.49
C TYR A 321 12.84 -5.06 20.83
N PRO A 322 12.71 -6.37 21.06
CA PRO A 322 13.84 -7.31 20.95
C PRO A 322 14.47 -7.22 19.55
N VAL A 323 15.77 -7.53 19.46
CA VAL A 323 16.48 -7.58 18.17
C VAL A 323 15.81 -8.62 17.27
N THR A 324 15.52 -8.26 16.02
CA THR A 324 14.85 -9.13 15.07
C THR A 324 15.83 -10.00 14.29
N ASN A 325 15.31 -11.07 13.65
CA ASN A 325 16.10 -11.88 12.73
C ASN A 325 16.70 -11.05 11.59
N ALA A 326 15.96 -10.09 11.01
CA ALA A 326 16.46 -9.21 9.96
C ALA A 326 17.67 -8.40 10.43
N GLN A 327 17.59 -7.85 11.65
CA GLN A 327 18.65 -7.04 12.24
C GLN A 327 19.89 -7.88 12.56
N PHE A 328 19.71 -9.07 13.14
CA PHE A 328 20.82 -9.99 13.40
C PHE A 328 21.44 -10.56 12.11
N GLN A 329 20.64 -10.76 11.08
CA GLN A 329 21.13 -11.19 9.77
C GLN A 329 22.10 -10.16 9.15
N ALA A 330 21.84 -8.86 9.33
CA ALA A 330 22.76 -7.81 8.90
C ALA A 330 24.14 -7.90 9.60
N PHE A 331 24.17 -8.30 10.87
CA PHE A 331 25.43 -8.58 11.59
C PHE A 331 26.17 -9.76 10.97
N ILE A 332 25.48 -10.86 10.69
CA ILE A 332 26.08 -12.05 10.05
C ILE A 332 26.67 -11.70 8.67
N GLU A 333 25.89 -11.00 7.84
CA GLU A 333 26.28 -10.64 6.46
C GLU A 333 27.45 -9.67 6.39
N ASP A 334 27.67 -8.89 7.45
CA ASP A 334 28.74 -7.93 7.57
C ASP A 334 30.00 -8.50 8.26
N GLY A 335 30.16 -9.83 8.22
CA GLY A 335 31.33 -10.53 8.79
C GLY A 335 31.28 -10.65 10.31
N GLY A 336 30.10 -10.52 10.91
CA GLY A 336 29.91 -10.49 12.35
C GLY A 336 30.51 -11.66 13.12
N TYR A 337 30.63 -12.84 12.52
CA TYR A 337 31.21 -14.05 13.14
C TYR A 337 32.69 -14.28 12.81
N GLU A 338 33.37 -13.35 12.14
CA GLU A 338 34.80 -13.49 11.89
C GLU A 338 35.59 -13.41 13.22
N PRO A 339 36.46 -14.40 13.53
CA PRO A 339 37.10 -14.50 14.85
C PRO A 339 37.99 -13.32 15.28
N ASP A 340 38.61 -12.64 14.30
CA ASP A 340 39.58 -11.55 14.55
C ASP A 340 38.93 -10.17 14.69
N GLN A 341 37.60 -10.09 14.73
CA GLN A 341 36.89 -8.81 14.79
C GLN A 341 36.89 -8.22 16.21
N GLU A 342 37.04 -6.90 16.32
CA GLU A 342 37.15 -6.19 17.60
C GLU A 342 35.94 -6.41 18.52
N TRP A 343 34.75 -6.67 17.98
CA TRP A 343 33.56 -6.93 18.78
C TRP A 343 33.60 -8.27 19.55
N TRP A 344 34.42 -9.23 19.12
CA TRP A 344 34.64 -10.51 19.82
C TRP A 344 35.76 -10.46 20.87
N LYS A 345 36.51 -9.36 20.96
CA LYS A 345 37.65 -9.25 21.87
C LYS A 345 37.22 -9.46 23.34
N GLY A 346 37.78 -10.48 23.99
CA GLY A 346 37.44 -10.83 25.37
C GLY A 346 36.07 -11.48 25.53
N LEU A 347 35.45 -11.96 24.44
CA LEU A 347 34.25 -12.81 24.48
C LEU A 347 34.62 -14.20 23.97
N GLU A 348 33.96 -15.23 24.49
CA GLU A 348 34.08 -16.56 23.92
C GLU A 348 33.37 -16.59 22.56
N HIS A 349 34.12 -16.94 21.50
CA HIS A 349 33.55 -17.08 20.15
C HIS A 349 32.60 -18.27 20.08
N GLN A 350 31.51 -18.13 19.33
CA GLN A 350 30.44 -19.13 19.28
C GLN A 350 30.14 -19.57 17.84
N ASP A 351 29.75 -20.83 17.70
CA ASP A 351 29.21 -21.34 16.45
C ASP A 351 27.85 -20.70 16.17
N LEU A 352 27.64 -20.26 14.93
CA LEU A 352 26.37 -19.67 14.48
C LEU A 352 25.23 -20.68 14.63
N ARG A 353 24.23 -20.31 15.43
CA ARG A 353 23.00 -21.09 15.61
C ARG A 353 21.88 -20.57 14.72
N SER A 354 21.03 -21.48 14.29
CA SER A 354 19.79 -21.12 13.59
C SER A 354 18.69 -20.80 14.60
N SER A 355 17.97 -19.72 14.33
CA SER A 355 16.69 -19.42 15.01
C SER A 355 15.70 -20.57 14.74
N ALA A 356 14.87 -20.96 15.69
CA ALA A 356 13.76 -21.87 15.45
C ALA A 356 12.74 -21.27 14.49
N TRP A 357 12.50 -19.95 14.60
CA TRP A 357 11.56 -19.20 13.76
C TRP A 357 12.31 -18.23 12.86
N GLN A 358 12.05 -18.30 11.55
CA GLN A 358 12.89 -17.69 10.51
C GLN A 358 12.31 -16.38 9.95
N GLU A 359 11.13 -15.97 10.40
CA GLU A 359 10.51 -14.74 9.95
C GLU A 359 11.43 -13.54 10.27
N PRO A 360 11.75 -12.66 9.29
CA PRO A 360 12.67 -11.54 9.50
C PRO A 360 12.26 -10.58 10.61
N ASN A 361 10.97 -10.45 10.89
CA ASN A 361 10.43 -9.58 11.95
C ASN A 361 10.15 -10.32 13.27
N ALA A 362 10.44 -11.62 13.37
CA ALA A 362 10.45 -12.34 14.64
C ALA A 362 11.70 -11.97 15.47
N PRO A 363 11.63 -12.05 16.81
CA PRO A 363 12.80 -11.86 17.66
C PRO A 363 13.87 -12.89 17.31
N ARG A 364 15.12 -12.47 17.26
CA ARG A 364 16.27 -13.36 17.15
C ARG A 364 16.43 -14.11 18.47
N GLU A 365 16.10 -15.40 18.44
CA GLU A 365 16.31 -16.33 19.55
C GLU A 365 17.43 -17.33 19.26
N ASN A 366 17.67 -18.24 20.21
CA ASN A 366 18.73 -19.24 20.15
C ASN A 366 20.13 -18.63 19.97
N VAL A 367 20.36 -17.50 20.64
CA VAL A 367 21.65 -16.81 20.69
C VAL A 367 22.21 -16.86 22.11
N SER A 368 23.52 -17.09 22.20
CA SER A 368 24.27 -16.95 23.44
C SER A 368 24.34 -15.49 23.90
N TRP A 369 24.71 -15.32 25.16
CA TRP A 369 25.01 -14.00 25.71
C TRP A 369 26.19 -13.35 24.98
N PHE A 370 27.21 -14.14 24.62
CA PHE A 370 28.39 -13.65 23.89
C PHE A 370 28.05 -13.12 22.50
N GLU A 371 27.20 -13.84 21.74
CA GLU A 371 26.69 -13.37 20.44
C GLU A 371 25.89 -12.06 20.58
N ALA A 372 25.06 -11.94 21.62
CA ALA A 372 24.28 -10.73 21.88
C ALA A 372 25.18 -9.53 22.24
N ALA A 373 26.21 -9.75 23.05
CA ALA A 373 27.21 -8.74 23.40
C ALA A 373 28.06 -8.32 22.18
N ALA A 374 28.50 -9.29 21.37
CA ALA A 374 29.23 -9.05 20.12
C ALA A 374 28.38 -8.23 19.13
N PHE A 375 27.10 -8.57 18.96
CA PHE A 375 26.16 -7.80 18.14
C PHE A 375 26.08 -6.33 18.60
N CYS A 376 25.96 -6.09 19.91
CA CYS A 376 25.88 -4.74 20.44
C CYS A 376 27.17 -3.93 20.19
N ARG A 377 28.33 -4.57 20.35
CA ARG A 377 29.65 -3.96 20.06
C ARG A 377 29.84 -3.68 18.58
N TRP A 378 29.43 -4.59 17.71
CA TRP A 378 29.42 -4.39 16.27
C TRP A 378 28.53 -3.20 15.90
N LEU A 379 27.30 -3.15 16.42
CA LEU A 379 26.37 -2.05 16.15
C LEU A 379 26.90 -0.71 16.68
N SER A 380 27.57 -0.73 17.84
CA SER A 380 28.27 0.43 18.39
C SER A 380 29.32 0.96 17.40
N ALA A 381 30.15 0.08 16.85
CA ALA A 381 31.18 0.44 15.88
C ALA A 381 30.58 1.00 14.58
N ARG A 382 29.48 0.41 14.10
CA ARG A 382 28.79 0.85 12.88
C ARG A 382 28.08 2.19 13.03
N ARG A 383 27.54 2.48 14.22
CA ARG A 383 26.77 3.71 14.49
C ARG A 383 27.58 4.82 15.17
N ASN A 384 28.78 4.52 15.66
CA ASN A 384 29.58 5.41 16.51
C ASN A 384 28.78 5.87 17.75
N GLU A 385 28.08 4.93 18.37
CA GLU A 385 27.22 5.10 19.54
C GLU A 385 27.60 4.02 20.58
N VAL A 386 27.38 4.26 21.88
CA VAL A 386 27.59 3.21 22.89
C VAL A 386 26.33 2.36 22.98
N ILE A 387 26.36 1.15 22.41
CA ILE A 387 25.26 0.19 22.39
C ILE A 387 25.69 -1.09 23.10
N ARG A 388 24.83 -1.60 23.97
CA ARG A 388 25.11 -2.75 24.85
C ARG A 388 23.83 -3.49 25.22
N LEU A 389 23.96 -4.60 25.92
CA LEU A 389 22.85 -5.18 26.66
C LEU A 389 22.45 -4.23 27.81
N PRO A 390 21.15 -4.15 28.15
CA PRO A 390 20.73 -3.47 29.37
C PRO A 390 21.28 -4.19 30.60
N THR A 391 21.57 -3.46 31.66
CA THR A 391 21.73 -4.07 32.98
C THR A 391 20.35 -4.53 33.48
N GLU A 392 20.31 -5.47 34.42
CA GLU A 392 19.05 -5.96 34.99
C GLU A 392 18.19 -4.83 35.58
N TRP A 393 18.81 -3.89 36.30
CA TRP A 393 18.07 -2.77 36.89
C TRP A 393 17.59 -1.75 35.84
N GLU A 394 18.32 -1.55 34.74
CA GLU A 394 17.84 -0.74 33.62
C GLU A 394 16.67 -1.43 32.92
N TRP A 395 16.76 -2.74 32.71
CA TRP A 395 15.67 -3.52 32.13
C TRP A 395 14.42 -3.40 32.99
N GLN A 396 14.53 -3.61 34.30
CA GLN A 396 13.40 -3.48 35.22
C GLN A 396 12.90 -2.03 35.33
N GLN A 397 13.78 -1.02 35.24
CA GLN A 397 13.38 0.39 35.15
C GLN A 397 12.54 0.67 33.91
N ALA A 398 12.93 0.11 32.77
CA ALA A 398 12.14 0.23 31.54
C ALA A 398 10.79 -0.47 31.66
N ALA A 399 10.76 -1.70 32.19
CA ALA A 399 9.54 -2.48 32.34
C ALA A 399 8.55 -1.87 33.34
N THR A 400 9.03 -1.38 34.48
CA THR A 400 8.15 -0.89 35.56
C THR A 400 7.90 0.62 35.50
N GLY A 401 8.67 1.36 34.70
CA GLY A 401 8.75 2.82 34.77
C GLY A 401 9.32 3.34 36.10
N GLY A 402 10.02 2.49 36.85
CA GLY A 402 10.53 2.79 38.20
C GLY A 402 9.47 2.70 39.31
N ASN A 403 8.28 2.19 39.02
CA ASN A 403 7.24 1.97 40.02
C ASN A 403 7.26 0.50 40.49
N PRO A 404 7.69 0.21 41.74
CA PRO A 404 7.80 -1.16 42.24
C PRO A 404 6.46 -1.88 42.42
N VAL A 405 5.32 -1.17 42.26
CA VAL A 405 3.98 -1.78 42.28
C VAL A 405 3.62 -2.40 40.93
N ASN A 406 4.29 -2.02 39.84
CA ASN A 406 4.01 -2.58 38.52
C ASN A 406 4.63 -3.97 38.39
N ASP A 407 3.81 -5.00 38.46
CA ASP A 407 4.22 -6.37 38.16
C ASP A 407 4.46 -6.58 36.66
N TYR A 408 3.79 -5.83 35.78
CA TYR A 408 3.88 -5.96 34.33
C TYR A 408 4.14 -4.60 33.66
N PRO A 409 4.60 -4.57 32.39
CA PRO A 409 4.80 -3.33 31.64
C PRO A 409 3.60 -2.39 31.59
N TRP A 410 2.40 -2.96 31.67
CA TRP A 410 1.12 -2.25 31.63
C TRP A 410 0.47 -2.02 33.00
N GLY A 411 1.08 -2.45 34.11
CA GLY A 411 0.55 -2.22 35.46
C GLY A 411 0.63 -3.43 36.38
N THR A 412 -0.32 -3.53 37.31
CA THR A 412 -0.35 -4.54 38.38
C THR A 412 -0.96 -5.86 37.94
N ASP A 413 -2.06 -5.81 37.20
CA ASP A 413 -2.88 -6.99 36.96
C ASP A 413 -2.49 -7.70 35.67
N TRP A 414 -2.40 -9.02 35.76
CA TRP A 414 -2.15 -9.88 34.60
C TRP A 414 -3.28 -9.75 33.57
N ASP A 415 -2.89 -9.59 32.31
CA ASP A 415 -3.79 -9.59 31.17
C ASP A 415 -3.12 -10.34 30.01
N ALA A 416 -3.57 -11.58 29.79
CA ALA A 416 -3.00 -12.44 28.77
C ALA A 416 -3.09 -11.83 27.36
N ALA A 417 -4.06 -10.96 27.08
CA ALA A 417 -4.24 -10.34 25.77
C ALA A 417 -3.18 -9.29 25.42
N ARG A 418 -2.28 -8.96 26.34
CA ARG A 418 -1.23 -7.92 26.17
C ARG A 418 0.14 -8.46 25.80
N CYS A 419 0.31 -9.77 25.71
CA CYS A 419 1.60 -10.34 25.35
C CYS A 419 1.49 -11.74 24.72
N ASN A 420 2.60 -12.23 24.18
CA ASN A 420 2.72 -13.62 23.79
C ASN A 420 3.25 -14.46 24.96
N SER A 421 2.36 -15.15 25.67
CA SER A 421 2.70 -16.06 26.77
C SER A 421 2.21 -17.48 26.48
N GLY A 422 2.39 -18.41 27.41
CA GLY A 422 1.86 -19.77 27.29
C GLY A 422 0.34 -19.81 27.12
N GLU A 423 -0.37 -18.76 27.57
CA GLU A 423 -1.82 -18.63 27.42
C GLU A 423 -2.25 -18.29 25.98
N SER A 424 -1.34 -17.78 25.14
CA SER A 424 -1.62 -17.53 23.71
C SER A 424 -1.86 -18.83 22.94
N ARG A 425 -1.28 -19.95 23.42
CA ARG A 425 -1.28 -21.27 22.80
C ARG A 425 -0.75 -21.30 21.35
N LEU A 426 -0.04 -20.26 20.93
CA LEU A 426 0.64 -20.23 19.64
C LEU A 426 1.81 -21.24 19.62
N ASN A 427 2.39 -21.52 20.80
CA ASN A 427 3.53 -22.41 21.00
C ASN A 427 4.77 -22.04 20.17
N ARG A 428 5.03 -20.73 20.03
CA ARG A 428 6.16 -20.17 19.30
C ARG A 428 6.34 -18.67 19.59
N THR A 429 7.47 -18.09 19.17
CA THR A 429 7.60 -16.63 19.08
C THR A 429 6.70 -16.08 17.97
N MET A 430 6.45 -14.79 18.04
CA MET A 430 5.75 -14.04 17.01
C MET A 430 6.52 -12.78 16.61
N PRO A 431 6.21 -12.16 15.45
CA PRO A 431 6.80 -10.89 15.09
C PRO A 431 6.72 -9.87 16.23
N VAL A 432 7.79 -9.10 16.40
CA VAL A 432 7.88 -8.12 17.48
C VAL A 432 6.80 -7.06 17.35
N GLY A 433 6.38 -6.45 18.46
CA GLY A 433 5.56 -5.25 18.48
C GLY A 433 4.08 -5.46 18.12
N LEU A 434 3.55 -6.68 18.29
CA LEU A 434 2.19 -7.01 17.89
C LEU A 434 1.15 -6.85 19.03
N TYR A 435 1.57 -6.44 20.22
CA TYR A 435 0.69 -6.08 21.34
C TYR A 435 0.89 -4.61 21.77
N PRO A 436 0.36 -3.62 21.03
CA PRO A 436 0.44 -2.20 21.43
C PRO A 436 -0.06 -1.94 22.85
N GLN A 437 -1.07 -2.68 23.30
CA GLN A 437 -1.62 -2.56 24.66
C GLN A 437 -0.69 -3.15 25.73
N GLY A 438 0.30 -3.95 25.36
CA GLY A 438 1.34 -4.46 26.25
C GLY A 438 2.54 -3.53 26.43
N ALA A 439 2.53 -2.37 25.78
CA ALA A 439 3.61 -1.41 25.88
C ALA A 439 3.68 -0.76 27.27
N THR A 440 4.89 -0.34 27.66
CA THR A 440 5.09 0.57 28.80
C THR A 440 4.51 1.94 28.49
N ALA A 441 4.37 2.80 29.51
CA ALA A 441 3.94 4.19 29.33
C ALA A 441 4.86 4.99 28.38
N GLN A 442 6.13 4.63 28.30
CA GLN A 442 7.14 5.22 27.40
C GLN A 442 7.09 4.60 25.99
N GLY A 443 6.38 3.48 25.79
CA GLY A 443 6.20 2.83 24.51
C GLY A 443 7.16 1.67 24.22
N VAL A 444 7.89 1.15 25.22
CA VAL A 444 8.69 -0.07 25.05
C VAL A 444 7.76 -1.26 24.99
N MET A 445 7.98 -2.16 24.03
CA MET A 445 7.10 -3.28 23.74
C MET A 445 7.80 -4.62 23.98
N ASP A 446 6.99 -5.66 24.16
CA ASP A 446 7.43 -7.06 24.36
C ASP A 446 8.38 -7.26 25.55
N LEU A 447 8.29 -6.41 26.58
CA LEU A 447 9.02 -6.62 27.85
C LEU A 447 8.38 -7.73 28.72
N ALA A 448 7.21 -8.22 28.34
CA ALA A 448 6.60 -9.42 28.90
C ALA A 448 6.33 -10.41 27.77
N GLY A 449 6.82 -11.64 27.91
CA GLY A 449 6.60 -12.72 26.95
C GLY A 449 7.41 -12.59 25.66
N ASN A 450 6.97 -13.33 24.64
CA ASN A 450 7.71 -13.58 23.40
C ASN A 450 9.05 -14.28 23.64
N VAL A 451 10.08 -13.61 24.14
CA VAL A 451 11.40 -14.20 24.45
C VAL A 451 11.93 -13.67 25.77
N TRP A 452 12.63 -14.52 26.51
CA TRP A 452 13.53 -14.06 27.58
C TRP A 452 14.63 -13.18 26.98
N GLU A 453 15.08 -12.17 27.72
CA GLU A 453 16.06 -11.22 27.21
C GLU A 453 17.34 -11.17 28.06
N TRP A 454 18.49 -11.36 27.42
CA TRP A 454 19.80 -11.26 28.07
C TRP A 454 20.05 -9.87 28.67
N CYS A 455 20.41 -9.86 29.96
CA CYS A 455 20.95 -8.71 30.66
C CYS A 455 22.48 -8.77 30.74
N LEU A 456 23.12 -7.62 30.96
CA LEU A 456 24.56 -7.48 30.97
C LEU A 456 25.23 -8.15 32.19
N ASN A 457 24.56 -8.14 33.34
CA ASN A 457 25.10 -8.61 34.62
C ASN A 457 25.05 -10.14 34.77
N THR A 458 25.97 -10.65 35.60
CA THR A 458 25.90 -12.02 36.13
C THR A 458 24.86 -12.09 37.25
N ASP A 459 24.38 -13.30 37.54
CA ASP A 459 23.51 -13.57 38.68
C ASP A 459 24.25 -13.38 40.02
N GLU A 460 25.54 -13.73 40.07
CA GLU A 460 26.36 -13.71 41.29
C GLU A 460 26.80 -12.29 41.68
N ASN A 461 26.96 -11.39 40.70
CA ASN A 461 27.39 -10.01 40.92
C ASN A 461 26.38 -9.02 40.29
N PRO A 462 25.18 -8.86 40.88
CA PRO A 462 24.16 -7.93 40.36
C PRO A 462 24.60 -6.47 40.44
N GLU A 463 25.68 -6.13 41.14
CA GLU A 463 26.28 -4.79 41.16
C GLU A 463 27.18 -4.51 39.95
N GLN A 464 27.50 -5.51 39.14
CA GLN A 464 28.38 -5.40 37.98
C GLN A 464 27.65 -5.66 36.66
N PRO A 465 28.02 -4.97 35.57
CA PRO A 465 29.19 -4.10 35.50
C PRO A 465 28.86 -2.64 35.80
N THR A 466 29.69 -2.00 36.63
CA THR A 466 29.72 -0.53 36.79
C THR A 466 30.51 0.16 35.68
N SER A 467 31.08 -0.61 34.74
CA SER A 467 31.80 -0.15 33.55
C SER A 467 31.30 -0.88 32.29
N LEU A 468 31.90 -0.59 31.14
CA LEU A 468 31.64 -1.35 29.91
C LEU A 468 32.50 -2.62 29.81
N ASP A 469 33.36 -2.88 30.80
CA ASP A 469 34.17 -4.08 30.85
C ASP A 469 33.24 -5.26 31.15
N VAL A 470 33.21 -6.18 30.20
CA VAL A 470 32.42 -7.41 30.32
C VAL A 470 33.15 -8.34 31.28
N ASP A 471 32.45 -8.75 32.34
CA ASP A 471 32.83 -9.93 33.12
C ASP A 471 32.83 -11.12 32.16
N ASP A 472 33.99 -11.72 31.89
CA ASP A 472 34.17 -12.87 30.99
C ASP A 472 34.13 -14.22 31.71
N SER A 473 33.69 -14.23 32.98
CA SER A 473 33.48 -15.46 33.72
C SER A 473 32.38 -16.32 33.13
N ASP A 474 32.48 -17.62 33.40
CA ASP A 474 31.49 -18.64 33.04
C ASP A 474 30.22 -18.59 33.91
N ALA A 475 30.06 -17.51 34.69
CA ALA A 475 28.93 -17.32 35.57
C ALA A 475 27.62 -17.13 34.76
N PRO A 476 26.51 -17.75 35.21
CA PRO A 476 25.21 -17.55 34.59
C PRO A 476 24.83 -16.07 34.50
N ARG A 477 24.20 -15.71 33.37
CA ARG A 477 23.73 -14.35 33.10
C ARG A 477 22.24 -14.27 33.32
N VAL A 478 21.80 -13.07 33.74
CA VAL A 478 20.40 -12.82 34.04
C VAL A 478 19.58 -12.68 32.76
N LEU A 479 18.37 -13.21 32.81
CA LEU A 479 17.33 -13.12 31.79
C LEU A 479 16.07 -12.50 32.42
N HIS A 480 15.41 -11.61 31.71
CA HIS A 480 14.15 -10.99 32.13
C HIS A 480 13.02 -11.11 31.11
N GLY A 481 11.79 -10.88 31.57
CA GLY A 481 10.59 -10.71 30.73
C GLY A 481 9.75 -11.96 30.47
N GLY A 482 10.28 -13.16 30.69
CA GLY A 482 9.57 -14.39 30.33
C GLY A 482 9.48 -14.60 28.82
N SER A 483 8.93 -15.74 28.39
CA SER A 483 8.78 -16.07 26.97
C SER A 483 7.37 -16.56 26.63
N TRP A 484 7.15 -16.86 25.35
CA TRP A 484 5.92 -17.48 24.85
C TRP A 484 5.55 -18.81 25.53
N LEU A 485 6.48 -19.47 26.24
CA LEU A 485 6.23 -20.70 26.97
C LEU A 485 5.69 -20.49 28.38
N ASN A 486 5.85 -19.29 28.93
CA ASN A 486 5.75 -19.07 30.37
C ASN A 486 4.35 -18.62 30.78
N VAL A 487 3.99 -18.91 32.03
CA VAL A 487 2.74 -18.49 32.67
C VAL A 487 2.90 -17.13 33.34
N ALA A 488 1.78 -16.45 33.63
CA ALA A 488 1.72 -15.10 34.17
C ALA A 488 2.76 -14.74 35.25
N TRP A 489 3.00 -15.62 36.22
CA TRP A 489 3.93 -15.35 37.33
C TRP A 489 5.41 -15.40 36.93
N LEU A 490 5.78 -15.85 35.72
CA LEU A 490 7.15 -15.81 35.21
C LEU A 490 7.36 -14.65 34.23
N LEU A 491 6.31 -13.86 34.00
CA LEU A 491 6.33 -12.69 33.13
C LEU A 491 6.27 -11.38 33.94
N ARG A 492 6.35 -11.44 35.29
CA ARG A 492 6.44 -10.20 36.05
C ARG A 492 7.80 -9.55 35.76
N ALA A 493 7.83 -8.23 35.76
CA ALA A 493 9.03 -7.44 35.52
C ALA A 493 10.14 -7.66 36.57
N ALA A 494 9.80 -8.25 37.73
CA ALA A 494 10.76 -8.61 38.76
C ALA A 494 11.24 -10.06 38.68
N ASP A 495 10.54 -10.94 37.95
CA ASP A 495 10.95 -12.33 37.84
C ASP A 495 12.15 -12.46 36.92
N ARG A 496 13.23 -12.97 37.49
CA ARG A 496 14.47 -13.25 36.79
C ARG A 496 14.63 -14.73 36.53
N ASN A 497 15.26 -15.04 35.40
CA ASN A 497 15.80 -16.36 35.11
C ASN A 497 17.32 -16.25 34.89
N ARG A 498 18.00 -17.38 34.81
CA ARG A 498 19.45 -17.44 34.60
C ARG A 498 19.80 -18.55 33.64
N LEU A 499 20.73 -18.26 32.76
CA LEU A 499 21.22 -19.23 31.79
C LEU A 499 22.73 -19.05 31.62
N HIS A 500 23.41 -20.17 31.40
CA HIS A 500 24.84 -20.17 31.15
C HIS A 500 25.17 -19.36 29.88
N PRO A 501 26.20 -18.50 29.89
CA PRO A 501 26.41 -17.51 28.82
C PRO A 501 26.67 -18.12 27.45
N THR A 502 27.23 -19.34 27.38
CA THR A 502 27.44 -20.08 26.11
C THR A 502 26.16 -20.70 25.55
N LEU A 503 25.12 -20.90 26.35
CA LEU A 503 23.89 -21.55 25.89
C LEU A 503 23.00 -20.57 25.13
N GLY A 504 22.30 -21.08 24.12
CA GLY A 504 21.18 -20.41 23.46
C GLY A 504 19.97 -21.32 23.58
N ASP A 505 18.79 -20.71 23.66
CA ASP A 505 17.52 -21.46 23.71
C ASP A 505 16.51 -20.79 22.78
N PHE A 506 15.56 -21.57 22.26
CA PHE A 506 14.59 -21.15 21.25
C PHE A 506 13.53 -20.16 21.76
N ASN A 507 13.63 -19.79 23.03
CA ASN A 507 12.81 -18.81 23.71
C ASN A 507 13.65 -17.70 24.38
N CYS A 508 14.96 -17.64 24.10
CA CYS A 508 15.90 -16.65 24.66
C CYS A 508 16.50 -15.81 23.53
N GLY A 509 16.31 -14.49 23.62
CA GLY A 509 16.87 -13.47 22.73
C GLY A 509 17.45 -12.31 23.52
N PHE A 510 17.42 -11.11 22.97
CA PHE A 510 17.94 -9.92 23.65
C PHE A 510 17.39 -8.63 23.05
N ARG A 511 17.58 -7.53 23.79
CA ARG A 511 17.39 -6.16 23.30
C ARG A 511 18.60 -5.29 23.61
N CYS A 512 18.70 -4.19 22.89
CA CYS A 512 19.79 -3.24 23.06
C CYS A 512 19.40 -2.07 23.97
N ALA A 513 20.37 -1.55 24.71
CA ALA A 513 20.35 -0.27 25.39
C ALA A 513 21.45 0.64 24.80
N GLN A 514 21.21 1.95 24.81
CA GLN A 514 22.15 2.98 24.36
C GLN A 514 22.54 3.90 25.52
N GLY A 515 23.85 4.12 25.66
CA GLY A 515 24.46 4.93 26.72
C GLY A 515 25.34 4.09 27.67
N ALA A 516 26.18 4.76 28.45
CA ALA A 516 26.91 4.12 29.54
C ALA A 516 25.98 3.77 30.71
N PRO A 517 26.24 2.69 31.47
CA PRO A 517 25.43 2.31 32.63
C PRO A 517 25.43 3.32 33.81
#